data_AF-A0A4Q6FT09-F1
#
_entry.id   AF-A0A4Q6FT09-F1
#
_cell.length_a   1.000
_cell.length_b   1.000
_cell.length_c   1.000
_cell.angle_alpha   90.00
_cell.angle_beta   90.00
_cell.angle_gamma   90.00
#
_symmetry.space_group_name_H-M   'P 1'
#
loop_
_entity.id
_entity.type
_entity.pdbx_description
1 polymer ?
#
loop_
_entity_poly.entity_id
_entity_poly.type
_entity_poly.pdbx_seq_one_letter_code
_entity_poly.pdbx_strand_id
1 'polypeptide(L)' 'MSLNNLTVQRQFEVDPKRENAAEFIEESKKALEEDAQQELDKKMGNTLVDFQMWPSWTVENADGPDSQIHTLTMKVVFKP' A
#
# COMPACT_ATOMS: atom_id res chain seq x y z
N MET A 1 -7.21 19.36 15.79
CA MET A 1 -7.20 18.48 14.61
C MET A 1 -6.77 17.12 15.09
N SER A 2 -7.66 16.12 15.06
CA SER A 2 -7.30 14.77 15.50
C SER A 2 -6.42 14.12 14.44
N LEU A 3 -5.11 14.01 14.71
CA LEU A 3 -4.10 13.25 13.95
C LEU A 3 -4.33 11.72 14.01
N ASN A 4 -5.57 11.29 14.23
CA ASN A 4 -5.91 9.91 14.48
C ASN A 4 -5.99 9.18 13.13
N ASN A 5 -4.87 8.54 12.77
CA ASN A 5 -4.71 7.50 11.75
C ASN A 5 -4.63 7.98 10.29
N LEU A 6 -3.47 8.54 9.92
CA LEU A 6 -3.08 8.67 8.51
C LEU A 6 -2.95 7.26 7.89
N THR A 7 -3.82 6.95 6.95
CA THR A 7 -3.82 5.68 6.21
C THR A 7 -3.86 5.99 4.72
N VAL A 8 -3.02 5.33 3.94
CA VAL A 8 -3.07 5.35 2.47
C VAL A 8 -3.40 3.96 1.99
N GLN A 9 -4.31 3.87 1.02
CA GLN A 9 -4.65 2.64 0.35
C GLN A 9 -4.36 2.75 -1.14
N ARG A 10 -3.79 1.69 -1.70
CA ARG A 10 -3.49 1.53 -3.11
C ARG A 10 -3.87 0.13 -3.52
N GLN A 11 -4.29 -0.06 -4.76
CA GLN A 11 -4.62 -1.38 -5.27
C GLN A 11 -4.21 -1.51 -6.72
N PHE A 12 -3.94 -2.74 -7.13
CA PHE A 12 -3.80 -3.12 -8.51
C PHE A 12 -4.46 -4.47 -8.74
N GLU A 13 -4.97 -4.65 -9.95
CA GLU A 13 -5.48 -5.94 -10.41
C GLU A 13 -4.40 -6.63 -11.25
N VAL A 14 -4.26 -7.93 -11.06
CA VAL A 14 -3.39 -8.77 -11.85
C VAL A 14 -4.14 -10.03 -12.27
N ASP A 15 -3.95 -10.43 -13.51
CA ASP A 15 -4.31 -11.77 -13.95
C ASP A 15 -3.18 -12.74 -13.53
N PRO A 16 -3.41 -13.70 -12.63
CA PRO A 16 -2.41 -14.64 -12.14
C PRO A 16 -1.97 -15.65 -13.20
N LYS A 17 -2.71 -15.77 -14.32
CA LYS A 17 -2.34 -16.60 -15.48
C LYS A 17 -1.45 -15.85 -16.46
N ARG A 18 -1.23 -14.54 -16.27
CA ARG A 18 -0.29 -13.74 -17.05
C ARG A 18 1.12 -14.31 -16.93
N GLU A 19 1.84 -14.35 -18.04
CA GLU A 19 3.28 -14.61 -18.02
C GLU A 19 3.99 -13.59 -17.13
N ASN A 20 4.81 -14.08 -16.20
CA ASN A 20 5.53 -13.27 -15.20
C ASN A 20 4.62 -12.55 -14.19
N ALA A 21 3.43 -13.09 -13.89
CA ALA A 21 2.53 -12.53 -12.86
C ALA A 21 3.24 -12.32 -11.51
N ALA A 22 4.09 -13.26 -11.08
CA ALA A 22 4.83 -13.15 -9.83
C ALA A 22 5.78 -11.94 -9.81
N GLU A 23 6.60 -11.77 -10.86
CA GLU A 23 7.52 -10.62 -10.99
C GLU A 23 6.74 -9.31 -11.05
N PHE A 24 5.66 -9.26 -11.84
CA PHE A 24 4.80 -8.08 -11.93
C PHE A 24 4.16 -7.72 -10.58
N ILE A 25 3.71 -8.71 -9.80
CA ILE A 25 3.16 -8.50 -8.46
C ILE A 25 4.22 -7.91 -7.54
N GLU A 26 5.44 -8.48 -7.53
CA GLU A 26 6.52 -7.97 -6.67
C GLU A 26 6.94 -6.55 -7.04
N GLU A 27 7.10 -6.25 -8.33
CA GLU A 27 7.42 -4.90 -8.82
C GLU A 27 6.31 -3.90 -8.50
N SER A 28 5.04 -4.30 -8.73
CA SER A 28 3.88 -3.45 -8.44
C SER A 28 3.73 -3.19 -6.94
N LYS A 29 3.96 -4.21 -6.09
CA LYS A 29 3.93 -4.04 -4.63
C LYS A 29 4.98 -3.04 -4.18
N LYS A 30 6.21 -3.20 -4.65
CA LYS A 30 7.32 -2.30 -4.30
C LYS A 30 7.04 -0.86 -4.75
N ALA A 31 6.60 -0.67 -5.99
CA ALA A 31 6.27 0.65 -6.52
C ALA A 31 5.15 1.35 -5.72
N LEU A 32 4.11 0.61 -5.33
CA LEU A 32 3.01 1.16 -4.54
C LEU A 32 3.39 1.44 -3.08
N GLU A 33 4.27 0.63 -2.48
CA GLU A 33 4.82 0.91 -1.15
C GLU A 33 5.68 2.18 -1.16
N GLU A 34 6.55 2.35 -2.17
CA GLU A 34 7.36 3.56 -2.33
C GLU A 34 6.49 4.80 -2.59
N ASP A 35 5.46 4.71 -3.43
CA ASP A 35 4.49 5.80 -3.66
C ASP A 35 3.76 6.19 -2.37
N ALA A 36 3.20 5.21 -1.67
CA ALA A 36 2.46 5.44 -0.43
C ALA A 36 3.37 6.04 0.66
N GLN A 37 4.61 5.55 0.77
CA GLN A 37 5.60 6.08 1.68
C GLN A 37 5.94 7.53 1.34
N GLN A 38 6.25 7.85 0.08
CA GLN A 38 6.54 9.23 -0.32
C GLN A 38 5.36 10.19 -0.09
N GLU A 39 4.11 9.75 -0.32
CA GLU A 39 2.93 10.56 -0.02
C GLU A 39 2.82 10.83 1.49
N LEU A 40 3.00 9.80 2.31
CA LEU A 40 2.94 9.92 3.76
C LEU A 40 4.09 10.77 4.30
N ASP A 41 5.32 10.57 3.82
CA ASP A 41 6.47 11.40 4.18
C ASP A 41 6.24 12.87 3.83
N LYS A 42 5.67 13.17 2.65
CA LYS A 42 5.30 14.56 2.27
C LYS A 42 4.21 15.13 3.17
N LYS A 43 3.17 14.34 3.48
CA LYS A 43 2.10 14.74 4.41
C LYS A 43 2.62 14.97 5.83
N MET A 44 3.58 14.15 6.25
CA MET A 44 4.26 14.22 7.53
C MET A 44 5.34 15.29 7.58
N GLY A 45 5.76 15.83 6.43
CA GLY A 45 7.01 16.57 6.15
C GLY A 45 7.32 17.82 6.99
N ASN A 46 6.54 18.12 8.02
CA ASN A 46 6.81 19.16 9.03
C ASN A 46 6.52 18.71 10.48
N THR A 47 6.28 17.42 10.71
CA THR A 47 5.88 16.89 12.01
C THR A 47 7.12 16.38 12.74
N LEU A 48 7.46 16.97 13.90
CA LEU A 48 8.56 16.53 14.78
C LEU A 48 8.26 15.23 15.53
N VAL A 49 7.15 14.57 15.22
CA VAL A 49 6.69 13.37 15.92
C VAL A 49 7.30 12.16 15.24
N ASP A 50 7.96 11.32 16.02
CA ASP A 50 8.39 9.99 15.60
C ASP A 50 7.18 9.17 15.14
N PHE A 51 7.18 8.76 13.88
CA PHE A 51 6.14 7.90 13.32
C PHE A 51 6.76 6.65 12.70
N GLN A 52 5.95 5.60 12.61
CA GLN A 52 6.30 4.37 11.92
C GLN A 52 5.21 4.06 10.89
N MET A 53 5.63 3.72 9.68
CA MET A 53 4.73 3.24 8.64
C MET A 53 4.64 1.72 8.68
N TRP A 54 3.42 1.20 8.60
CA TRP A 54 3.12 -0.23 8.63
C TRP A 54 2.39 -0.61 7.34
N PRO A 55 3.09 -1.18 6.35
CA PRO A 55 2.46 -1.73 5.15
C PRO A 55 1.74 -3.05 5.48
N SER A 56 0.56 -3.23 4.91
CA SER A 56 -0.21 -4.46 4.98
C SER A 56 -0.83 -4.74 3.63
N TRP A 57 -0.75 -5.99 3.16
CA TRP A 57 -1.34 -6.41 1.90
C TRP A 57 -2.53 -7.32 2.13
N THR A 58 -3.61 -7.07 1.41
CA THR A 58 -4.72 -8.02 1.24
C THR A 58 -4.79 -8.46 -0.22
N VAL A 59 -5.21 -9.70 -0.43
CA VAL A 59 -5.41 -10.27 -1.77
C VAL A 59 -6.82 -10.81 -1.82
N GLU A 60 -7.58 -10.33 -2.80
CA GLU A 60 -8.98 -10.68 -3.00
C GLU A 60 -9.15 -11.17 -4.44
N ASN A 61 -10.03 -12.15 -4.66
CA ASN A 61 -10.40 -12.51 -6.03
C ASN A 61 -11.37 -11.44 -6.55
N ALA A 62 -11.13 -10.93 -7.74
CA ALA A 62 -12.10 -10.07 -8.41
C ALA A 62 -13.34 -10.89 -8.80
N ASP A 63 -14.46 -10.22 -9.09
CA ASP A 63 -15.67 -10.87 -9.62
C ASP A 63 -15.48 -11.56 -10.98
N GLY A 64 -14.31 -11.40 -11.62
CA GLY A 64 -13.93 -12.07 -12.86
C GLY A 64 -13.29 -13.45 -12.65
N PRO A 65 -13.31 -14.34 -13.65
CA PRO A 65 -12.97 -15.75 -13.50
C PRO A 65 -11.51 -16.04 -13.11
N ASP A 66 -10.61 -15.06 -13.16
CA ASP A 66 -9.19 -15.28 -12.83
C ASP A 66 -8.46 -14.07 -12.22
N SER A 67 -8.98 -12.85 -12.23
CA SER A 67 -8.24 -11.69 -11.70
C SER A 67 -8.09 -11.69 -10.16
N GLN A 68 -6.92 -11.28 -9.67
CA GLN A 68 -6.63 -11.02 -8.27
C GLN A 68 -6.44 -9.51 -8.03
N ILE A 69 -7.09 -8.99 -7.01
CA ILE A 69 -6.93 -7.61 -6.54
C ILE A 69 -5.96 -7.64 -5.36
N HIS A 70 -4.83 -6.97 -5.52
CA HIS A 70 -3.86 -6.76 -4.44
C HIS A 70 -4.03 -5.36 -3.89
N THR A 71 -4.38 -5.26 -2.62
CA THR A 71 -4.61 -3.98 -1.95
C THR A 71 -3.54 -3.76 -0.88
N LEU A 72 -2.76 -2.69 -1.04
CA LEU A 72 -1.88 -2.14 -0.01
C LEU A 72 -2.68 -1.24 0.91
N THR A 73 -2.55 -1.45 2.20
CA THR A 73 -2.95 -0.53 3.26
C THR A 73 -1.71 -0.12 4.03
N MET A 74 -1.28 1.12 3.87
CA MET A 74 -0.16 1.72 4.60
C MET A 74 -0.70 2.57 5.75
N LYS A 75 -0.44 2.17 6.99
CA LYS A 75 -0.87 2.90 8.19
C LYS A 75 0.31 3.64 8.81
N VAL A 76 0.10 4.89 9.21
CA VAL A 76 1.04 5.64 10.04
C VAL A 76 0.64 5.49 11.50
N VAL A 77 1.56 4.97 12.30
CA VAL A 77 1.43 4.85 13.75
C VAL A 77 2.40 5.85 14.39
N PHE A 78 1.86 6.75 15.19
CA PHE A 78 2.67 7.69 15.97
C PHE A 78 3.18 6.99 17.23
N LYS A 79 4.47 7.18 17.54
CA LYS A 79 4.99 6.74 18.84
C LYS A 79 4.39 7.64 19.95
N PRO A 80 4.05 7.07 21.11
CA PRO A 80 3.54 7.84 22.25
C PRO A 80 4.56 8.84 22.80
#